data_AF-A0A8T3PSR8-F1
#
_entry.id   AF-A0A8T3PSR8-F1
#
_cell.length_a   1.000
_cell.length_b   1.000
_cell.length_c   1.000
_cell.angle_alpha   90.00
_cell.angle_beta   90.00
_cell.angle_gamma   90.00
#
_symmetry.space_group_name_H-M   'P 1'
#
loop_
_entity.id
_entity.type
_entity.pdbx_description
1 polymer ?
#
loop_
_entity_poly.entity_id
_entity_poly.type
_entity_poly.pdbx_seq_one_letter_code
_entity_poly.pdbx_strand_id
1 'polypeptide(L)' 'MGIGITELLVILAIVALLFGTKKLRSIGGDLGTAIQSFRKAMTEADAPRGPPEDSDPALGAPRKDGEPKP' A
#
# COMPACT_ATOMS: atom_id res chain seq x y z
N MET A 1 32.80 0.80 9.48
CA MET A 1 31.85 1.90 9.27
C MET A 1 30.90 1.46 8.18
N GLY A 2 29.71 1.01 8.57
CA GLY A 2 28.70 0.51 7.62
C GLY A 2 27.84 1.67 7.12
N ILE A 3 27.15 1.46 6.01
CA ILE A 3 26.15 2.40 5.50
C ILE A 3 25.00 2.41 6.50
N GLY A 4 24.90 3.48 7.29
CA GLY A 4 23.81 3.70 8.23
C GLY A 4 22.58 4.27 7.52
N ILE A 5 21.48 4.36 8.26
CA ILE A 5 20.24 4.97 7.78
C ILE A 5 20.49 6.42 7.34
N THR A 6 21.37 7.14 8.04
CA THR A 6 21.71 8.54 7.71
C THR A 6 22.41 8.67 6.36
N GLU A 7 23.42 7.83 6.04
CA GLU A 7 24.05 7.86 4.72
C GLU A 7 23.04 7.51 3.60
N LEU A 8 22.15 6.57 3.86
CA LEU A 8 21.12 6.15 2.90
C LEU A 8 20.13 7.29 2.59
N LEU A 9 19.74 8.09 3.59
CA LEU A 9 18.91 9.28 3.40
C LEU A 9 19.62 10.38 2.61
N VAL A 10 20.91 10.60 2.85
CA VAL A 10 21.70 11.59 2.09
C VAL A 10 21.81 11.18 0.62
N ILE A 11 22.08 9.91 0.34
CA ILE A 11 22.13 9.38 -1.03
C ILE A 11 20.76 9.51 -1.71
N LEU A 12 19.69 9.14 -1.01
CA LEU A 12 18.32 9.26 -1.51
C LEU A 12 17.97 10.72 -1.86
N ALA A 13 18.38 11.68 -1.02
CA ALA A 13 18.15 13.10 -1.26
C ALA A 13 18.86 13.57 -2.55
N ILE A 14 20.11 13.15 -2.77
CA ILE A 14 20.86 13.48 -3.99
C ILE A 14 20.18 12.88 -5.22
N VAL A 15 19.80 11.60 -5.17
CA VAL A 15 19.08 10.94 -6.27
C VAL A 15 17.75 11.64 -6.55
N ALA A 16 17.00 12.02 -5.52
CA ALA A 16 15.74 12.74 -5.67
C ALA A 16 15.92 14.14 -6.29
N LEU A 17 17.04 14.83 -6.01
CA LEU A 17 17.39 16.11 -6.64
C LEU A 17 17.78 15.94 -8.12
N LEU A 18 18.56 14.91 -8.45
CA LEU A 18 19.02 14.64 -9.83
C LEU A 18 17.88 14.20 -10.75
N PHE A 19 17.07 13.25 -10.30
CA PHE A 19 15.98 12.70 -11.09
C PHE A 19 14.68 13.50 -10.95
N GLY A 20 14.59 14.33 -9.92
CA GLY A 20 13.37 15.02 -9.51
C GLY A 20 12.36 14.09 -8.83
N THR A 21 11.61 14.61 -7.87
CA THR A 21 10.57 13.86 -7.15
C THR A 21 9.42 13.40 -8.05
N LYS A 22 9.20 14.06 -9.19
CA LYS A 22 8.13 13.71 -10.15
C LYS A 22 8.39 12.38 -10.86
N LYS A 23 9.63 12.12 -11.31
CA LYS A 23 10.01 10.83 -11.93
C LYS A 23 10.08 9.72 -10.87
N LEU A 24 10.63 10.01 -9.70
CA LEU A 24 10.65 9.07 -8.58
C LEU A 24 9.25 8.67 -8.13
N ARG A 25 8.28 9.59 -8.07
CA ARG A 25 6.89 9.28 -7.71
C ARG A 25 6.20 8.42 -8.78
N SER A 26 6.43 8.70 -10.06
CA SER A 26 5.87 7.89 -11.16
C SER A 26 6.37 6.45 -11.06
N ILE A 27 7.68 6.25 -11.03
CA ILE A 27 8.30 4.91 -11.01
C ILE A 27 8.06 4.23 -9.65
N GLY A 28 8.12 4.99 -8.55
CA GLY A 28 7.88 4.49 -7.20
C GLY A 28 6.43 4.07 -6.96
N GLY A 29 5.45 4.66 -7.67
CA GLY A 29 4.07 4.20 -7.65
C GLY A 29 3.93 2.80 -8.22
N ASP A 30 4.45 2.59 -9.44
CA ASP A 30 4.36 1.30 -10.14
C ASP A 30 5.11 0.19 -9.38
N LEU A 31 6.34 0.48 -8.95
CA LEU A 31 7.15 -0.45 -8.15
C LEU A 31 6.53 -0.68 -6.76
N GLY A 32 5.93 0.35 -6.17
CA GLY A 32 5.27 0.27 -4.86
C GLY A 32 4.09 -0.69 -4.89
N THR A 33 3.23 -0.60 -5.90
CA THR A 33 2.10 -1.51 -6.07
C THR A 33 2.55 -2.95 -6.30
N ALA A 34 3.60 -3.17 -7.09
CA ALA A 34 4.16 -4.51 -7.31
C ALA A 34 4.78 -5.11 -6.04
N ILE A 35 5.50 -4.32 -5.25
CA ILE A 35 6.09 -4.76 -3.98
C ILE A 35 4.99 -5.00 -2.93
N GLN A 36 3.91 -4.21 -2.94
CA GLN A 36 2.78 -4.36 -2.03
C GLN A 36 2.05 -5.69 -2.26
N SER A 37 1.75 -6.04 -3.52
CA SER A 37 1.11 -7.32 -3.85
C SER A 37 2.03 -8.51 -3.53
N PHE A 38 3.33 -8.37 -3.79
CA PHE A 38 4.33 -9.38 -3.41
C PHE A 38 4.40 -9.58 -1.89
N ARG A 39 4.44 -8.50 -1.10
CA ARG A 39 4.40 -8.58 0.37
C ARG A 39 3.11 -9.24 0.85
N LYS A 40 1.96 -8.89 0.28
CA LYS A 40 0.65 -9.46 0.65
C LYS A 40 0.60 -10.97 0.37
N ALA A 41 1.03 -11.40 -0.82
CA ALA A 41 1.09 -12.81 -1.19
C ALA A 41 2.04 -13.62 -0.29
N MET A 42 3.18 -13.05 0.10
CA MET A 42 4.09 -13.68 1.04
C MET A 42 3.50 -13.81 2.45
N THR A 43 2.76 -12.79 2.92
CA THR A 43 2.07 -12.84 4.21
C THR A 43 0.90 -13.82 4.21
N GLU A 44 0.12 -13.89 3.13
CA GLU A 44 -0.98 -14.87 2.98
C GLU A 44 -0.48 -16.32 2.84
N ALA A 45 0.70 -16.54 2.26
CA ALA A 45 1.30 -17.87 2.16
C ALA A 45 1.76 -18.43 3.52
N ASP A 46 2.07 -17.56 4.49
CA ASP A 46 2.52 -17.94 5.83
C ASP A 46 1.35 -18.05 6.84
N ALA A 47 0.18 -17.47 6.52
CA ALA A 47 -0.99 -17.50 7.39
C ALA A 47 -1.85 -18.78 7.18
N PRO A 48 -2.35 -19.43 8.25
CA PRO A 48 -3.37 -20.47 8.13
C PRO A 48 -4.61 -19.87 7.44
N ARG A 49 -5.04 -20.50 6.35
CA ARG A 49 -6.09 -20.03 5.44
C ARG A 49 -7.43 -19.77 6.15
N GLY A 50 -7.63 -18.55 6.66
CA GLY A 50 -8.93 -18.00 7.06
C GLY A 50 -9.64 -17.36 5.85
N PRO A 51 -10.97 -17.16 5.89
CA PRO A 51 -11.74 -16.69 4.73
C PRO A 51 -11.24 -15.34 4.19
N PRO A 52 -11.32 -15.09 2.87
CA PRO A 52 -10.79 -13.88 2.26
C PRO A 52 -11.59 -12.65 2.72
N GLU A 53 -10.94 -11.75 3.47
CA GLU A 53 -11.42 -10.38 3.64
C GLU A 53 -10.99 -9.57 2.41
N ASP A 54 -11.84 -9.59 1.38
CA ASP A 54 -11.81 -8.61 0.31
C ASP A 54 -12.09 -7.23 0.93
N SER A 55 -11.05 -6.39 0.98
CA SER A 55 -11.19 -4.98 1.29
C SER A 55 -11.92 -4.29 0.15
N ASP A 56 -13.25 -4.35 0.18
CA ASP A 56 -14.16 -3.56 -0.64
C ASP A 56 -14.59 -2.30 0.14
N PRO A 57 -14.11 -1.09 -0.19
CA PRO A 57 -14.52 0.13 0.52
C PRO A 57 -15.96 0.59 0.22
N ALA A 58 -16.78 -0.19 -0.49
CA ALA A 58 -18.04 0.29 -1.05
C ALA A 58 -19.32 -0.36 -0.51
N LEU A 59 -19.38 -0.77 0.76
CA LEU A 59 -20.65 -1.15 1.40
C LEU A 59 -21.03 -0.30 2.61
N GLY A 60 -21.08 1.02 2.39
CA GLY A 60 -21.88 1.94 3.18
C GLY A 60 -23.24 2.18 2.52
N ALA A 61 -24.16 1.23 2.62
CA ALA A 61 -25.57 1.46 2.32
C ALA A 61 -26.37 1.26 3.61
N PRO A 62 -26.88 2.33 4.26
CA PRO A 62 -27.79 2.16 5.38
C PRO A 62 -29.10 1.60 4.82
N ARG A 63 -29.45 0.37 5.20
CA ARG A 63 -30.82 -0.12 5.03
C ARG A 63 -31.70 0.76 5.90
N LYS A 64 -32.41 1.72 5.27
CA LYS A 64 -33.59 2.33 5.88
C LYS A 64 -34.66 1.26 5.86
N ASP A 65 -34.77 0.55 6.98
CA ASP A 65 -35.90 -0.31 7.26
C ASP A 65 -37.17 0.53 7.14
N GLY A 66 -38.03 0.13 6.22
CA GLY A 66 -39.33 0.75 6.01
C GLY A 66 -40.19 0.59 7.26
N GLU A 67 -40.77 1.69 7.71
CA GLU A 67 -41.81 1.76 8.74
C GLU A 67 -42.90 0.70 8.52
N PRO A 68 -43.27 -0.11 9.53
CA PRO A 68 -44.54 -0.79 9.51
C PRO A 68 -45.63 0.25 9.81
N LYS A 69 -46.39 0.61 8.78
CA LYS A 69 -47.58 1.47 8.93
C LYS A 69 -48.73 0.64 9.54
N PRO A 70 -49.45 1.15 10.56
CA PRO A 70 -50.60 0.46 11.14
C PRO A 70 -51.79 0.36 10.19
#